data_AF-A0A353HUR7-F1
#
_entry.id   AF-A0A353HUR7-F1
#
_cell.length_a   1.000
_cell.length_b   1.000
_cell.length_c   1.000
_cell.angle_alpha   90.00
_cell.angle_beta   90.00
_cell.angle_gamma   90.00
#
_symmetry.space_group_name_H-M   'P 1'
#
loop_
_entity.id
_entity.type
_entity.pdbx_description
1 polymer ?
#
loop_
_entity_poly.entity_id
_entity_poly.type
_entity_poly.pdbx_seq_one_letter_code
_entity_poly.pdbx_strand_id
1 'polypeptide(L)'
;MTFSNILHSVLEFMTTGLVGLSAWEVVIYTLVVTHITIASVTIYLHRHQAHRALELHAIPSHFFRFWLWMTTGQVTKEWAAIHRKHH
;
A
#
# COMPACT_ATOMS: atom_id res chain seq x y z
N MET A 1 26.97 -22.44 19.61
CA MET A 1 25.52 -22.21 19.53
C MET A 1 24.84 -23.56 19.71
N THR A 2 23.95 -23.73 20.69
CA THR A 2 23.26 -25.02 20.92
C THR A 2 22.07 -25.17 19.96
N PHE A 3 21.64 -26.40 19.68
CA PHE A 3 20.46 -26.68 18.84
C PHE A 3 19.20 -25.94 19.33
N SER A 4 19.02 -25.85 20.65
CA SER A 4 17.92 -25.09 21.28
C SER A 4 17.95 -23.60 20.91
N ASN A 5 19.13 -22.97 20.86
CA ASN A 5 19.24 -21.55 20.48
C ASN A 5 18.83 -21.33 19.02
N ILE A 6 19.21 -22.24 18.12
CA ILE A 6 18.82 -22.16 16.70
C ILE A 6 17.30 -22.32 16.56
N LEU A 7 16.71 -23.30 17.27
CA LEU A 7 15.27 -23.52 17.26
C LEU A 7 14.50 -22.28 17.77
N HIS A 8 14.94 -21.67 18.86
CA HIS A 8 14.33 -20.44 19.38
C HIS A 8 14.39 -19.28 18.37
N SER A 9 15.54 -19.04 17.75
CA SER A 9 15.67 -17.98 16.74
C SER A 9 14.79 -18.22 15.51
N VAL A 10 14.65 -19.47 15.07
CA VAL A 10 13.74 -19.82 13.96
C VAL A 10 12.29 -19.58 14.35
N LEU A 11 11.88 -20.01 15.54
CA LEU A 11 10.51 -19.81 16.02
C LEU A 11 10.17 -18.33 16.19
N GLU A 12 11.09 -17.54 16.74
CA GLU A 12 10.93 -16.08 16.89
C GLU A 12 10.79 -15.38 15.53
N PHE A 13 11.61 -15.79 14.56
CA PHE A 13 11.50 -15.31 13.19
C PHE A 13 10.16 -15.70 12.55
N MET A 14 9.69 -16.92 12.77
CA MET A 14 8.40 -17.38 12.22
C MET A 14 7.19 -16.66 12.86
N THR A 15 7.29 -16.23 14.12
CA THR A 15 6.19 -15.54 14.82
C THR A 15 6.16 -14.04 14.57
N THR A 16 7.33 -13.39 14.45
CA THR A 16 7.42 -11.93 14.40
C THR A 16 8.02 -11.38 13.10
N GLY A 17 8.52 -12.27 12.24
CA GLY A 17 9.14 -11.92 10.96
C GLY A 17 10.50 -11.24 11.11
N LEU A 18 10.93 -10.54 10.07
CA LEU A 18 12.21 -9.83 10.03
C LEU A 18 12.26 -8.59 10.95
N VAL A 19 11.11 -7.94 11.17
CA VAL A 19 11.04 -6.61 11.80
C VAL A 19 10.64 -6.70 13.28
N GLY A 20 10.11 -7.84 13.73
CA GLY A 20 9.81 -8.03 15.15
C GLY A 20 8.58 -7.26 15.64
N LEU A 21 7.65 -6.89 14.75
CA LEU A 21 6.49 -6.07 15.12
C LEU A 21 5.56 -6.83 16.08
N SER A 22 5.10 -6.14 17.11
CA SER A 22 4.00 -6.60 17.96
C SER A 22 2.68 -6.65 17.18
N ALA A 23 1.71 -7.43 17.68
CA ALA A 23 0.42 -7.58 17.02
C ALA A 23 -0.30 -6.23 16.76
N TRP A 24 -0.22 -5.29 17.70
CA TRP A 24 -0.85 -3.98 17.53
C TRP A 24 -0.13 -3.09 16.52
N GLU A 25 1.19 -3.17 16.41
CA GLU A 25 1.95 -2.45 15.38
C GLU A 25 1.59 -2.96 13.99
N VAL A 26 1.40 -4.27 13.81
CA VAL A 26 0.90 -4.85 12.54
C VAL A 26 -0.49 -4.32 12.20
N VAL A 27 -1.40 -4.23 13.18
CA VAL A 27 -2.75 -3.67 12.96
C VAL A 27 -2.67 -2.22 12.52
N ILE A 28 -1.91 -1.38 13.23
CA ILE A 28 -1.76 0.05 12.90
C ILE A 28 -1.13 0.21 11.50
N TYR A 29 -0.05 -0.53 11.22
CA TYR A 29 0.59 -0.54 9.91
C TYR A 29 -0.41 -0.89 8.80
N THR A 30 -1.19 -1.95 9.01
CA THR A 30 -2.22 -2.39 8.06
C THR A 30 -3.23 -1.27 7.82
N LEU A 31 -3.78 -0.66 8.88
CA LEU A 31 -4.76 0.42 8.76
C LEU A 31 -4.20 1.63 8.03
N VAL A 32 -2.97 2.04 8.33
CA VAL A 32 -2.31 3.18 7.67
C VAL A 32 -2.10 2.89 6.18
N VAL A 33 -1.52 1.75 5.84
CA VAL A 33 -1.23 1.38 4.44
C VAL A 33 -2.54 1.22 3.64
N THR A 34 -3.56 0.60 4.23
CA THR A 34 -4.89 0.49 3.62
C THR A 34 -5.50 1.87 3.41
N HIS A 35 -5.44 2.76 4.40
CA HIS A 35 -6.03 4.08 4.30
C HIS A 35 -5.38 4.92 3.19
N ILE A 36 -4.05 4.93 3.12
CA ILE A 36 -3.32 5.64 2.06
C ILE A 36 -3.67 5.06 0.69
N THR A 37 -3.82 3.73 0.58
CA THR A 37 -4.20 3.07 -0.68
C THR A 37 -5.63 3.45 -1.11
N ILE A 38 -6.59 3.44 -0.19
CA ILE A 38 -7.97 3.88 -0.45
C ILE A 38 -7.99 5.35 -0.90
N ALA A 39 -7.25 6.22 -0.21
CA ALA A 39 -7.13 7.62 -0.59
C ALA A 39 -6.51 7.78 -2.00
N SER A 40 -5.48 6.99 -2.31
CA SER A 40 -4.82 6.99 -3.63
C SER A 40 -5.78 6.57 -4.74
N VAL A 41 -6.57 5.50 -4.56
CA VAL A 41 -7.54 5.06 -5.57
C VAL A 41 -8.68 6.08 -5.70
N THR A 42 -9.19 6.61 -4.58
CA THR A 42 -10.37 7.48 -4.58
C THR A 42 -10.07 8.90 -5.07
N ILE A 43 -8.99 9.51 -4.61
CA ILE A 43 -8.64 10.90 -4.95
C ILE A 43 -7.88 10.93 -6.27
N TYR A 44 -6.79 10.16 -6.36
CA TYR A 44 -5.89 10.24 -7.52
C TYR A 44 -6.42 9.45 -8.72
N LEU A 45 -6.66 8.14 -8.60
CA LEU A 45 -7.10 7.35 -9.76
C LEU A 45 -8.52 7.69 -10.21
N HIS A 46 -9.47 7.72 -9.28
CA HIS A 46 -10.89 7.89 -9.60
C HIS A 46 -11.24 9.34 -9.92
N ARG A 47 -11.06 10.26 -8.98
CA ARG A 47 -11.53 11.65 -9.14
C ARG A 47 -10.63 12.46 -10.08
N HIS A 48 -9.32 12.41 -9.89
CA HIS A 48 -8.39 13.20 -10.70
C HIS A 48 -8.12 12.56 -12.08
N GLN A 49 -7.67 11.30 -12.14
CA GLN A 49 -7.22 10.69 -13.41
C GLN A 49 -8.35 10.16 -14.30
N ALA A 50 -9.39 9.53 -13.73
CA ALA A 50 -10.49 8.98 -14.53
C ALA A 50 -11.52 10.05 -14.90
N HIS A 51 -11.97 10.84 -13.92
CA HIS A 51 -13.08 11.77 -14.08
C HIS A 51 -12.70 13.24 -14.19
N ARG A 52 -11.44 13.60 -13.92
CA ARG A 52 -10.98 15.00 -13.96
C ARG A 52 -11.85 15.96 -13.12
N ALA A 53 -12.37 15.47 -12.00
CA ALA A 53 -13.27 16.21 -11.11
C ALA A 53 -12.53 17.19 -10.18
N LEU A 54 -11.21 17.05 -10.06
CA LEU A 54 -10.32 17.93 -9.30
C LEU A 54 -8.92 17.92 -9.90
N GLU A 55 -8.19 19.00 -9.72
CA GLU A 55 -6.78 19.13 -10.10
C GLU A 55 -5.87 18.93 -8.89
N LEU A 56 -4.76 18.20 -9.08
CA LEU A 56 -3.75 17.96 -8.05
C LEU A 56 -2.44 18.65 -8.40
N HIS A 57 -1.81 19.25 -7.40
CA HIS A 57 -0.45 19.77 -7.55
C HIS A 57 0.55 18.62 -7.79
N ALA A 58 1.74 18.94 -8.31
CA ALA A 58 2.75 17.94 -8.67
C ALA A 58 3.12 17.02 -7.50
N ILE A 59 3.31 17.56 -6.30
CA ILE A 59 3.72 16.82 -5.10
C ILE A 59 2.72 15.69 -4.75
N PRO A 60 1.43 15.97 -4.45
CA PRO A 60 0.47 14.91 -4.14
C PRO A 60 0.26 13.95 -5.32
N SER A 61 0.30 14.45 -6.56
CA SER A 61 0.19 13.59 -7.75
C SER A 61 1.33 12.56 -7.82
N HIS A 62 2.57 12.99 -7.61
CA HIS A 62 3.72 12.08 -7.62
C HIS A 62 3.71 11.13 -6.42
N PHE A 63 3.30 11.60 -5.24
CA PHE A 63 3.14 10.77 -4.05
C PHE A 63 2.16 9.61 -4.31
N PHE A 64 0.94 9.90 -4.77
CA PHE A 64 -0.06 8.86 -5.02
C PHE A 64 0.37 7.90 -6.12
N ARG A 65 0.95 8.42 -7.20
CA ARG A 65 1.45 7.58 -8.30
C ARG A 65 2.54 6.61 -7.83
N PHE A 66 3.48 7.11 -7.04
CA PHE A 66 4.56 6.31 -6.47
C PHE A 66 4.02 5.27 -5.49
N TRP A 67 3.09 5.67 -4.61
CA TRP A 67 2.46 4.79 -3.64
C TRP A 67 1.77 3.59 -4.30
N LEU A 68 0.92 3.86 -5.31
CA LEU A 68 0.19 2.83 -6.05
C LEU A 68 1.14 1.89 -6.82
N TRP A 69 2.20 2.43 -7.40
CA TRP A 69 3.21 1.62 -8.05
C TRP A 69 3.91 0.67 -7.05
N MET A 70 4.35 1.19 -5.91
CA MET A 70 5.07 0.40 -4.90
C MET A 70 4.18 -0.66 -4.24
N THR A 71 2.96 -0.30 -3.86
CA THR A 71 2.12 -1.13 -2.97
C THR A 71 1.20 -2.09 -3.71
N THR A 72 0.73 -1.74 -4.91
CA THR A 72 -0.28 -2.53 -5.64
C THR A 72 0.13 -2.88 -7.07
N GLY A 73 1.21 -2.30 -7.61
CA GLY A 73 1.62 -2.49 -9.01
C GLY A 73 0.62 -1.95 -10.03
N GLN A 74 -0.28 -1.04 -9.63
CA GLN A 74 -1.36 -0.57 -10.51
C GLN A 74 -0.85 0.42 -11.57
N VAL A 75 -1.19 0.17 -12.84
CA VAL A 75 -0.89 1.08 -13.95
C VAL A 75 -2.01 2.10 -14.10
N THR A 76 -1.71 3.38 -13.81
CA THR A 76 -2.72 4.47 -13.79
C THR A 76 -3.55 4.56 -15.07
N LYS A 77 -2.92 4.45 -16.25
CA LYS A 77 -3.61 4.58 -17.54
C LYS A 77 -4.59 3.44 -17.78
N GLU A 78 -4.20 2.21 -17.48
CA GLU A 78 -5.03 1.02 -17.65
C GLU A 78 -6.23 1.08 -16.71
N TRP A 79 -5.98 1.38 -15.44
CA TRP A 79 -7.04 1.53 -14.44
C TRP A 79 -8.05 2.60 -14.87
N ALA A 80 -7.58 3.79 -15.26
CA ALA A 80 -8.48 4.87 -15.67
C ALA A 80 -9.26 4.54 -16.94
N ALA A 81 -8.67 3.79 -17.88
CA ALA A 81 -9.37 3.35 -19.09
C ALA A 81 -10.47 2.33 -18.79
N ILE A 82 -10.20 1.35 -17.93
CA ILE A 82 -11.20 0.36 -17.50
C ILE A 82 -12.28 1.03 -16.66
N HIS A 83 -11.91 1.90 -15.73
CA HIS A 83 -12.87 2.61 -14.89
C HIS A 83 -13.82 3.47 -15.74
N ARG A 84 -13.31 4.21 -16.73
CA ARG A 84 -14.18 4.95 -17.66
C ARG A 84 -15.11 4.08 -18.50
N LYS A 85 -14.79 2.80 -18.70
CA LYS A 85 -15.68 1.81 -19.35
C LYS A 85 -16.67 1.16 -18.38
N HIS A 86 -16.40 1.23 -17.08
CA HIS A 86 -17.29 0.71 -16.04
C HIS A 86 -18.49 1.63 -15.81
N HIS A 87 -18.31 2.94 -15.99
CA HIS A 87 -19.40 3.92 -16.12
C HIS A 87 -20.13 3.73 -17.44
#